data_AF-A0A820K2W8-F1
#
_entry.id   AF-A0A820K2W8-F1
#
_cell.length_a   1.000
_cell.length_b   1.000
_cell.length_c   1.000
_cell.angle_alpha   90.00
_cell.angle_beta   90.00
_cell.angle_gamma   90.00
#
_symmetry.space_group_name_H-M   'P 1'
#
loop_
_entity.id
_entity.type
_entity.pdbx_description
1 polymer ?
#
loop_
_entity_poly.entity_id
_entity_poly.type
_entity_poly.pdbx_seq_one_letter_code
_entity_poly.pdbx_strand_id
1 'polypeptide(L)' 'MSDQYPILYDIIWALSFNHDIQQQLRSNSLFMSKLSHLAQQGGNEQMRKITHGILWNLEINHQDRYISQSTNQNTSTI' A
#
# COMPACT_ATOMS: atom_id res chain seq x y z
N MET A 1 -21.90 3.18 12.22
CA MET A 1 -20.53 2.64 12.21
C MET A 1 -20.55 1.35 11.42
N SER A 2 -19.62 1.12 10.49
CA SER A 2 -19.35 -0.26 10.09
C SER A 2 -18.32 -0.78 11.08
N ASP A 3 -18.81 -1.14 12.27
CA ASP A 3 -18.04 -1.68 13.42
C ASP A 3 -17.40 -3.03 13.12
N GLN A 4 -17.58 -3.55 11.91
CA GLN A 4 -17.42 -4.96 11.70
C GLN A 4 -15.95 -5.37 11.61
N TYR A 5 -15.03 -4.49 11.18
CA TYR A 5 -13.61 -4.87 11.02
C TYR A 5 -12.57 -3.73 11.13
N PRO A 6 -12.65 -2.75 12.06
CA PRO A 6 -11.65 -1.67 12.16
C PRO A 6 -10.22 -2.20 12.34
N ILE A 7 -10.04 -3.20 13.21
CA ILE A 7 -8.72 -3.82 13.49
C ILE A 7 -8.11 -4.47 12.25
N LEU A 8 -8.92 -5.07 11.37
CA LEU A 8 -8.42 -5.75 10.18
C LEU A 8 -7.77 -4.77 9.20
N TYR A 9 -8.37 -3.60 9.01
CA TYR A 9 -7.82 -2.57 8.13
C TYR A 9 -6.53 -1.99 8.71
N ASP A 10 -6.44 -1.82 10.03
CA ASP A 10 -5.22 -1.35 10.69
C ASP A 10 -4.08 -2.37 10.59
N ILE A 11 -4.39 -3.67 10.72
CA ILE A 11 -3.41 -4.75 10.50
C ILE A 11 -2.93 -4.73 9.06
N ILE A 12 -3.85 -4.72 8.07
CA ILE A 12 -3.47 -4.72 6.65
C ILE A 12 -2.67 -3.46 6.30
N TRP A 13 -3.04 -2.31 6.87
CA TRP A 13 -2.27 -1.07 6.74
C TRP A 13 -0.84 -1.24 7.26
N ALA A 14 -0.64 -1.75 8.47
CA ALA A 14 0.69 -1.99 9.02
C ALA A 14 1.50 -2.98 8.16
N LEU A 15 0.87 -4.08 7.73
CA LEU A 15 1.51 -5.09 6.89
C LEU A 15 1.88 -4.57 5.50
N SER A 16 1.14 -3.60 4.96
CA SER A 16 1.41 -3.01 3.65
C SER A 16 2.75 -2.25 3.59
N PHE A 17 3.41 -1.97 4.71
CA PHE A 17 4.75 -1.39 4.76
C PHE A 17 5.88 -2.43 4.69
N ASN A 18 5.58 -3.72 4.90
CA ASN A 18 6.58 -4.77 4.86
C ASN A 18 6.79 -5.24 3.42
N HIS A 19 8.02 -5.10 2.91
CA HIS A 19 8.38 -5.39 1.52
C HIS A 19 8.04 -6.84 1.07
N ASP A 20 8.33 -7.83 1.91
CA ASP A 20 8.07 -9.24 1.56
C ASP A 20 6.57 -9.53 1.49
N ILE A 21 5.81 -8.90 2.39
CA ILE A 21 4.35 -9.03 2.42
C ILE A 21 3.71 -8.23 1.27
N GLN A 22 4.26 -7.08 0.88
CA GLN A 22 3.78 -6.31 -0.27
C GLN A 22 3.74 -7.17 -1.53
N GLN A 23 4.81 -7.94 -1.80
CA GLN A 23 4.86 -8.83 -2.96
C GLN A 23 3.75 -9.90 -2.90
N GLN A 24 3.53 -10.50 -1.73
CA GLN A 24 2.48 -11.49 -1.54
C GLN A 24 1.08 -10.88 -1.72
N LEU A 25 0.82 -9.72 -1.13
CA LEU A 25 -0.45 -9.00 -1.26
C LEU A 25 -0.74 -8.61 -2.71
N ARG A 26 0.26 -8.10 -3.45
CA ARG A 26 0.14 -7.77 -4.88
C ARG A 26 -0.11 -8.99 -5.75
N SER A 27 0.52 -10.12 -5.44
CA SER A 27 0.33 -11.38 -6.18
C SER A 27 -1.09 -11.95 -6.04
N ASN A 28 -1.83 -11.53 -5.02
CA ASN A 28 -3.21 -11.93 -4.79
C ASN A 28 -4.18 -10.99 -5.53
N SER A 29 -4.52 -11.35 -6.77
CA SER A 29 -5.42 -10.56 -7.63
C SER A 29 -6.81 -10.35 -7.03
N LEU A 30 -7.35 -11.32 -6.30
CA LEU A 30 -8.64 -11.22 -5.61
C LEU A 30 -8.60 -10.15 -4.51
N PHE A 31 -7.51 -10.13 -3.73
CA PHE A 31 -7.30 -9.12 -2.70
C PHE A 31 -7.21 -7.72 -3.32
N MET A 32 -6.37 -7.54 -4.34
CA MET A 32 -6.19 -6.24 -5.01
C MET A 32 -7.47 -5.71 -5.66
N SER A 33 -8.25 -6.59 -6.28
CA SER A 33 -9.55 -6.24 -6.87
C SER A 33 -10.55 -5.79 -5.80
N LYS A 34 -10.68 -6.54 -4.70
CA LYS A 34 -11.57 -6.17 -3.59
C LYS A 34 -11.13 -4.87 -2.92
N LEU A 35 -9.84 -4.69 -2.72
CA LEU A 35 -9.28 -3.47 -2.12
C LEU A 35 -9.57 -2.24 -2.99
N SER A 36 -9.38 -2.35 -4.31
CA SER A 36 -9.73 -1.30 -5.28
C SER A 36 -11.22 -0.96 -5.27
N HIS A 37 -12.07 -1.98 -5.24
CA HIS A 37 -13.52 -1.80 -5.15
C HIS A 37 -13.94 -1.10 -3.85
N LEU A 38 -13.37 -1.50 -2.71
CA LEU A 38 -13.64 -0.89 -1.41
C LEU A 38 -13.21 0.58 -1.34
N ALA A 39 -12.08 0.93 -1.97
CA ALA A 39 -11.63 2.31 -2.05
C ALA A 39 -12.61 3.21 -2.84
N GLN A 40 -13.21 2.67 -3.91
CA GLN A 40 -14.14 3.40 -4.78
C GLN A 40 -15.58 3.47 -4.23
N GLN A 41 -16.09 2.37 -3.67
CA GLN A 41 -17.50 2.22 -3.31
C GLN A 41 -17.77 2.12 -1.80
N GLY A 42 -16.73 2.23 -0.96
CA GLY A 42 -16.90 2.15 0.49
C GLY A 42 -17.78 3.28 1.04
N GLY A 43 -18.91 2.94 1.66
CA GLY A 43 -19.82 3.94 2.26
C GLY A 43 -19.25 4.62 3.52
N ASN A 44 -18.10 4.19 4.03
CA ASN A 44 -17.43 4.76 5.19
C ASN A 44 -16.15 5.50 4.77
N GLU A 45 -16.11 6.81 4.99
CA GLU A 45 -14.98 7.68 4.64
C GLU A 45 -13.66 7.23 5.29
N GLN A 46 -13.69 6.81 6.56
CA GLN A 46 -12.50 6.36 7.26
C GLN A 46 -11.94 5.07 6.62
N MET A 47 -12.81 4.11 6.30
CA MET A 47 -12.40 2.91 5.59
C MET A 47 -11.82 3.24 4.22
N ARG A 48 -12.46 4.16 3.48
CA ARG A 48 -11.94 4.63 2.19
C ARG A 48 -10.53 5.20 2.33
N LYS A 49 -10.27 6.08 3.31
CA LYS A 49 -8.94 6.63 3.57
C LYS A 49 -7.90 5.54 3.81
N ILE A 50 -8.22 4.56 4.66
CA ILE A 50 -7.30 3.46 4.96
C ILE A 50 -7.06 2.60 3.71
N THR A 51 -8.11 2.21 2.98
CA THR A 51 -7.96 1.42 1.75
C THR A 51 -7.17 2.12 0.66
N HIS A 52 -7.33 3.45 0.51
CA HIS A 52 -6.50 4.25 -0.40
C HIS A 52 -5.03 4.27 0.03
N GLY A 53 -4.77 4.41 1.34
CA GLY A 53 -3.42 4.29 1.87
C GLY A 53 -2.81 2.92 1.54
N ILE A 54 -3.53 1.84 1.82
CA ILE A 54 -3.04 0.48 1.54
C ILE A 54 -2.72 0.33 0.05
N LEU A 55 -3.60 0.80 -0.85
CA LEU A 55 -3.34 0.77 -2.30
C LEU A 55 -2.08 1.54 -2.67
N TRP A 56 -1.91 2.75 -2.13
CA TRP A 56 -0.72 3.57 -2.35
C TRP A 56 0.56 2.83 -1.93
N ASN A 57 0.58 2.20 -0.76
CA ASN A 57 1.75 1.43 -0.32
C ASN A 57 2.03 0.20 -1.22
N LEU A 58 0.98 -0.37 -1.82
CA LEU A 58 1.09 -1.53 -2.70
C LEU A 58 1.33 -1.16 -4.17
N GLU A 59 1.34 0.12 -4.55
CA GLU A 59 1.70 0.53 -5.90
C GLU A 59 3.18 0.23 -6.20
N ILE A 60 3.43 -0.42 -7.34
CA ILE A 60 4.75 -0.94 -7.74
C ILE A 60 5.79 0.20 -7.86
N ASN A 61 5.34 1.40 -8.23
CA ASN A 61 6.20 2.56 -8.50
C ASN A 61 6.76 3.24 -7.23
N HIS A 62 6.52 2.70 -6.04
CA HIS A 62 7.10 3.22 -4.79
C HIS A 62 8.46 2.61 -4.45
N GLN A 63 8.75 1.38 -4.87
CA GLN A 63 10.06 0.75 -4.64
C GLN A 63 11.17 1.41 -5.45
N ASP A 64 10.89 1.83 -6.69
CA ASP A 64 11.87 2.51 -7.53
C ASP A 64 12.27 3.91 -6.99
N ARG A 65 11.42 4.53 -6.16
CA ARG A 65 11.75 5.82 -5.51
C ARG A 65 12.80 5.67 -4.41
N TYR A 66 12.80 4.54 -3.69
CA TYR A 66 13.80 4.28 -2.66
C TYR A 66 15.16 3.93 -3.26
N ILE A 67 15.20 3.16 -4.35
CA ILE A 67 16.46 2.79 -5.02
C ILE A 67 17.07 3.99 -5.78
N SER A 68 16.24 4.86 -6.37
CA SER A 68 16.73 6.01 -7.14
C SER A 68 17.29 7.16 -6.29
N GLN A 69 16.99 7.23 -4.98
CA GLN A 69 17.58 8.24 -4.10
C GLN A 69 18.99 7.87 -3.61
N SER A 70 19.37 6.60 -3.66
CA SER A 70 20.67 6.13 -3.18
C SER A 70 21.81 6.26 -4.20
N THR A 71 21.51 6.55 -5.47
CA THR A 71 22.50 6.52 -6.57
C THR A 71 22.91 7.93 -7.06
N ASN A 72 22.62 8.99 -6.31
CA ASN A 72 23.00 10.37 -6.67
C ASN A 72 23.99 11.02 -5.68
N GLN A 73 24.87 10.22 -5.07
CA GLN A 73 26.04 10.73 -4.35
C GLN A 73 27.24 9.83 -4.65
N ASN A 74 27.95 10.12 -5.75
CA ASN A 74 29.41 9.94 -5.93
C ASN A 74 29.78 9.80 -7.41
N THR A 75 29.79 10.90 -8.16
CA THR A 75 30.75 11.06 -9.27
C THR A 75 31.06 12.54 -9.46
N SER A 76 32.08 13.01 -8.76
CA SER A 76 32.92 14.14 -9.19
C SER A 76 34.29 13.93 -8.57
N THR A 77 35.04 12.98 -9.14
CA THR A 77 36.49 12.91 -9.01
C THR A 77 37.11 14.02 -9.86
N ILE A 78 38.02 14.76 -9.24
CA ILE A 78 38.92 15.77 -9.81
C ILE A 78 39.84 15.13 -10.86
#